data_AF-A0A7K2EGE7-F1
#
_entry.id   AF-A0A7K2EGE7-F1
#
_cell.length_a   1.000
_cell.length_b   1.000
_cell.length_c   1.000
_cell.angle_alpha   90.00
_cell.angle_beta   90.00
_cell.angle_gamma   90.00
#
_symmetry.space_group_name_H-M   'P 1'
#
loop_
_entity.id
_entity.type
_entity.pdbx_description
1 polymer ?
#
loop_
_entity_poly.entity_id
_entity_poly.type
_entity_poly.pdbx_seq_one_letter_code
_entity_poly.pdbx_strand_id
1 'polypeptide(L)'
;MIDLSPFWTTGMSSIRPGAGRAALIEAHKTYKSYLPPYVEPGPFPDLFTDRGCVAWKLWMTNIDRLCSVLMRFILMFVVLLGTVGGASAQTHPPLAIPRVAGPVTLDGMSTETAWDSVTPWIPVQYEPNNGMPATERTEFLVAYDDEYVYLALRAFDSDPDGLRANTLYRDRLSGDDHFEILLDTFNDDETALLFTTTPAGIRKDAAISNDASGGGISSGGWINGDFNTYWDVATTIDPEGWFAEIRVPISSLRFQNKDGAVVMGIALQRKVARKTER
;
A
#
# COMPACT_ATOMS: atom_id res chain seq x y z
N MET A 1 -7.73 20.59 17.53
CA MET A 1 -6.65 21.41 16.93
C MET A 1 -5.55 20.43 16.54
N ILE A 2 -5.37 20.15 15.25
CA ILE A 2 -4.44 19.15 14.72
C ILE A 2 -3.61 19.83 13.64
N ASP A 3 -2.31 19.56 13.66
CA ASP A 3 -1.30 20.06 12.74
C ASP A 3 -0.43 18.88 12.28
N LEU A 4 0.00 18.88 11.02
CA LEU A 4 0.73 17.79 10.35
C LEU A 4 1.98 18.34 9.66
N SER A 5 3.13 17.69 9.85
CA SER A 5 4.39 18.00 9.16
C SER A 5 4.98 16.77 8.45
N PRO A 6 5.55 16.91 7.24
CA PRO A 6 5.97 15.79 6.37
C PRO A 6 7.40 15.29 6.66
N PHE A 7 7.70 14.04 6.29
CA PHE A 7 9.06 13.47 6.33
C PHE A 7 9.56 13.02 4.95
N TRP A 8 10.88 13.12 4.74
CA TRP A 8 11.63 12.51 3.62
C TRP A 8 12.68 11.55 4.20
N THR A 9 13.06 10.50 3.47
CA THR A 9 14.15 9.58 3.88
C THR A 9 15.26 9.49 2.83
N THR A 10 16.52 9.53 3.28
CA THR A 10 17.71 9.07 2.55
C THR A 10 18.57 8.27 3.53
N GLY A 11 18.91 7.01 3.24
CA GLY A 11 19.87 6.23 4.05
C GLY A 11 19.91 4.71 3.76
N MET A 12 21.10 4.12 3.91
CA MET A 12 21.32 2.66 3.93
C MET A 12 20.64 2.02 5.16
N SER A 13 20.05 0.84 4.94
CA SER A 13 19.18 0.13 5.88
C SER A 13 19.94 -0.58 7.01
N SER A 14 19.47 -0.39 8.24
CA SER A 14 19.86 -1.15 9.44
C SER A 14 18.65 -1.55 10.31
N ILE A 15 17.54 -2.03 9.70
CA ILE A 15 16.38 -2.62 10.43
C ILE A 15 15.85 -3.87 9.70
N ARG A 16 15.23 -4.77 10.49
CA ARG A 16 14.94 -6.20 10.32
C ARG A 16 14.54 -6.72 8.92
N PRO A 17 14.87 -7.99 8.58
CA PRO A 17 14.93 -8.52 7.20
C PRO A 17 13.61 -8.65 6.40
N GLY A 18 12.45 -8.33 6.98
CA GLY A 18 11.12 -8.58 6.39
C GLY A 18 10.57 -7.42 5.57
N ALA A 19 10.45 -6.24 6.17
CA ALA A 19 9.73 -5.10 5.57
C ALA A 19 10.42 -4.54 4.30
N GLY A 20 11.75 -4.49 4.27
CA GLY A 20 12.49 -4.05 3.09
C GLY A 20 12.44 -5.05 1.92
N ARG A 21 12.24 -6.35 2.20
CA ARG A 21 12.09 -7.37 1.17
C ARG A 21 10.70 -7.33 0.54
N ALA A 22 9.65 -7.07 1.30
CA ALA A 22 8.28 -6.97 0.78
C ALA A 22 8.13 -5.84 -0.25
N ALA A 23 8.64 -4.65 0.05
CA ALA A 23 8.58 -3.51 -0.86
C ALA A 23 9.38 -3.71 -2.16
N LEU A 24 10.58 -4.30 -2.06
CA LEU A 24 11.42 -4.60 -3.24
C LEU A 24 10.87 -5.76 -4.09
N ILE A 25 10.18 -6.73 -3.46
CA ILE A 25 9.56 -7.86 -4.15
C ILE A 25 8.30 -7.41 -4.90
N GLU A 26 7.48 -6.54 -4.33
CA GLU A 26 6.30 -6.00 -5.03
C GLU A 26 6.69 -5.07 -6.18
N ALA A 27 7.69 -4.19 -6.00
CA ALA A 27 8.22 -3.37 -7.09
C ALA A 27 8.82 -4.21 -8.24
N HIS A 28 9.48 -5.33 -7.94
CA HIS A 28 10.05 -6.22 -8.96
C HIS A 28 8.98 -7.06 -9.70
N LYS A 29 7.86 -7.39 -9.05
CA LYS A 29 6.77 -8.19 -9.64
C LYS A 29 5.89 -7.38 -10.60
N THR A 30 5.56 -6.14 -10.27
CA THR A 30 4.78 -5.26 -11.16
C THR A 30 5.55 -5.00 -12.46
N TYR A 31 6.88 -4.90 -12.44
CA TYR A 31 7.69 -4.70 -13.64
C TYR A 31 7.67 -5.91 -14.61
N LYS A 32 7.57 -7.14 -14.10
CA LYS A 32 7.53 -8.37 -14.92
C LYS A 32 6.18 -8.63 -15.59
N SER A 33 5.07 -8.06 -15.09
CA SER A 33 3.74 -8.25 -15.69
C SER A 33 3.50 -7.40 -16.96
N TYR A 34 4.27 -6.33 -17.18
CA TYR A 34 4.07 -5.42 -18.33
C TYR A 34 5.00 -5.68 -19.53
N LEU A 35 6.09 -6.44 -19.40
CA LEU A 35 7.05 -6.73 -20.48
C LEU A 35 7.40 -8.24 -20.52
N PRO A 36 6.57 -9.07 -21.17
CA PRO A 36 6.73 -10.54 -21.14
C PRO A 36 7.96 -11.14 -21.84
N PRO A 37 8.74 -10.48 -22.74
CA PRO A 37 9.87 -11.16 -23.38
C PRO A 37 11.23 -10.92 -22.71
N TYR A 38 11.33 -10.21 -21.57
CA TYR A 38 12.63 -9.95 -20.95
C TYR A 38 13.06 -11.09 -20.00
N VAL A 39 13.88 -12.00 -20.52
CA VAL A 39 14.62 -12.99 -19.72
C VAL A 39 15.96 -12.36 -19.34
N GLU A 40 16.14 -12.01 -18.07
CA GLU A 40 17.50 -11.81 -17.54
C GLU A 40 18.14 -13.19 -17.30
N PRO A 41 19.31 -13.48 -17.90
CA PRO A 41 20.11 -14.62 -17.46
C PRO A 41 20.58 -14.33 -16.03
N GLY A 42 20.32 -15.26 -15.10
CA GLY A 42 20.74 -15.14 -13.70
C GLY A 42 22.25 -14.85 -13.59
N PRO A 43 22.70 -14.10 -12.57
CA PRO A 43 23.97 -13.38 -12.63
C PRO A 43 25.25 -14.23 -12.56
N PHE A 44 25.18 -15.57 -12.42
CA PHE A 44 26.39 -16.39 -12.30
C PHE A 44 26.25 -17.74 -13.03
N PRO A 45 27.11 -18.02 -14.03
CA PRO A 45 27.31 -19.38 -14.50
C PRO A 45 28.13 -20.19 -13.50
N ASP A 46 27.89 -21.51 -13.42
CA ASP A 46 28.62 -22.45 -12.54
C ASP A 46 30.16 -22.49 -12.79
N LEU A 47 30.57 -21.92 -13.91
CA LEU A 47 31.95 -21.63 -14.30
C LEU A 47 31.99 -20.23 -14.92
N PHE A 48 32.84 -19.36 -14.38
CA PHE A 48 33.17 -18.10 -15.06
C PHE A 48 34.68 -17.91 -15.15
N THR A 49 35.08 -17.12 -16.14
CA THR A 49 36.47 -16.73 -16.40
C THR A 49 36.59 -15.23 -16.22
N ASP A 50 37.56 -14.77 -15.44
CA ASP A 50 37.76 -13.32 -15.23
C ASP A 50 38.57 -12.69 -16.37
N ARG A 51 38.76 -11.36 -16.31
CA ARG A 51 39.53 -10.59 -17.33
C ARG A 51 41.02 -10.96 -17.41
N GLY A 52 41.51 -11.84 -16.53
CA GLY A 52 42.86 -12.42 -16.57
C GLY A 52 42.91 -13.85 -17.14
N CYS A 53 41.81 -14.36 -17.70
CA CYS A 53 41.70 -15.72 -18.27
C CYS A 53 41.87 -16.87 -17.24
N VAL A 54 41.45 -16.68 -15.99
CA VAL A 54 41.44 -17.75 -14.96
C VAL A 54 40.02 -18.30 -14.75
N ALA A 55 39.86 -19.62 -14.80
CA ALA A 55 38.56 -20.30 -14.65
C ALA A 55 38.27 -20.71 -13.19
N TRP A 56 37.07 -20.42 -12.70
CA TRP A 56 36.64 -20.66 -11.32
C TRP A 56 35.38 -21.54 -11.24
N LYS A 57 35.28 -22.42 -10.24
CA LYS A 57 34.13 -23.32 -10.00
C LYS A 57 33.65 -23.26 -8.54
N LEU A 58 32.34 -23.18 -8.31
CA LEU A 58 31.75 -23.19 -6.97
C LEU A 58 31.91 -24.56 -6.29
N TRP A 59 32.37 -24.60 -5.03
CA TRP A 59 32.49 -25.82 -4.23
C TRP A 59 31.65 -25.72 -2.95
N MET A 60 30.85 -26.74 -2.65
CA MET A 60 30.21 -26.90 -1.35
C MET A 60 30.95 -27.95 -0.49
N THR A 61 31.15 -27.55 0.77
CA THR A 61 31.40 -28.30 2.02
C THR A 61 32.66 -29.15 2.19
N ASN A 62 33.47 -28.76 3.19
CA ASN A 62 34.05 -29.68 4.17
C ASN A 62 34.15 -28.95 5.53
N ILE A 63 33.16 -29.20 6.38
CA ILE A 63 33.18 -28.96 7.83
C ILE A 63 34.14 -29.99 8.41
N ASP A 64 35.15 -29.56 9.19
CA ASP A 64 35.82 -30.36 10.27
C ASP A 64 37.20 -29.83 10.73
N ARG A 65 37.75 -28.72 10.18
CA ARG A 65 39.12 -28.26 10.58
C ARG A 65 39.29 -26.79 11.00
N LEU A 66 38.24 -26.10 11.46
CA LEU A 66 38.30 -24.67 11.82
C LEU A 66 37.95 -24.37 13.30
N CYS A 67 38.13 -25.33 14.22
CA CYS A 67 37.65 -25.23 15.61
C CYS A 67 38.56 -24.52 16.63
N SER A 68 39.78 -24.06 16.31
CA SER A 68 40.67 -23.48 17.35
C SER A 68 41.14 -22.05 17.14
N VAL A 69 41.03 -21.49 15.93
CA VAL A 69 41.42 -20.10 15.63
C VAL A 69 40.20 -19.15 15.62
N LEU A 70 39.00 -19.65 15.29
CA LEU A 70 37.77 -18.85 15.29
C LEU A 70 37.37 -18.34 16.68
N MET A 71 37.66 -19.09 17.75
CA MET A 71 37.16 -18.77 19.09
C MET A 71 37.82 -17.53 19.72
N ARG A 72 39.01 -17.12 19.25
CA ARG A 72 39.70 -15.90 19.71
C ARG A 72 39.29 -14.63 18.95
N PHE A 73 38.84 -14.74 17.70
CA PHE A 73 38.31 -13.60 16.94
C PHE A 73 36.85 -13.27 17.30
N ILE A 74 36.07 -14.28 17.70
CA ILE A 74 34.67 -14.10 18.11
C ILE A 74 34.56 -13.22 19.38
N LEU A 75 35.47 -13.36 20.35
CA LEU A 75 35.42 -12.55 21.58
C LEU A 75 35.80 -11.07 21.35
N MET A 76 36.68 -10.77 20.38
CA MET A 76 37.11 -9.39 20.11
C MET A 76 36.08 -8.62 19.24
N PHE A 77 35.24 -9.33 18.49
CA PHE A 77 34.15 -8.74 17.71
C PHE A 77 32.90 -8.44 18.57
N VAL A 78 32.63 -9.25 19.60
CA VAL A 78 31.48 -9.05 20.51
C VAL A 78 31.61 -7.78 21.38
N VAL A 79 32.83 -7.33 21.69
CA VAL A 79 33.05 -6.12 22.51
C VAL A 79 32.89 -4.81 21.70
N LEU A 80 33.00 -4.85 20.37
CA LEU A 80 32.85 -3.65 19.52
C LEU A 80 31.38 -3.38 19.07
N LEU A 81 30.46 -4.33 19.29
CA LEU A 81 29.03 -4.18 18.94
C LEU A 81 28.17 -3.56 20.07
N GLY A 82 28.78 -3.15 21.18
CA GLY A 82 28.07 -2.72 22.40
C GLY A 82 27.38 -1.34 22.36
N THR A 83 27.30 -0.66 21.22
CA THR A 83 26.58 0.63 21.12
C THR A 83 25.74 0.74 19.84
N VAL A 84 24.97 -0.30 19.52
CA VAL A 84 23.79 -0.08 18.66
C VAL A 84 22.72 0.53 19.55
N GLY A 85 22.69 1.87 19.61
CA GLY A 85 21.57 2.61 20.16
C GLY A 85 20.30 2.08 19.51
N GLY A 86 19.36 1.60 20.33
CA GLY A 86 18.09 1.10 19.83
C GLY A 86 17.45 2.19 18.97
N ALA A 87 17.29 1.91 17.68
CA ALA A 87 16.41 2.70 16.83
C ALA A 87 15.02 2.59 17.46
N SER A 88 14.60 3.64 18.16
CA SER A 88 13.21 3.81 18.53
C SER A 88 12.44 3.83 17.21
N ALA A 89 11.55 2.85 17.03
CA ALA A 89 10.57 2.92 15.96
C ALA A 89 9.83 4.24 16.14
N GLN A 90 9.98 5.14 15.17
CA GLN A 90 9.35 6.45 15.20
C GLN A 90 7.84 6.20 15.07
N THR A 91 7.14 6.22 16.20
CA THR A 91 5.68 6.08 16.22
C THR A 91 5.10 7.42 15.81
N HIS A 92 4.59 7.50 14.58
CA HIS A 92 3.79 8.65 14.19
C HIS A 92 2.49 8.61 14.99
N PRO A 93 2.07 9.72 15.61
CA PRO A 93 0.78 9.75 16.29
C PRO A 93 -0.33 9.48 15.27
N PRO A 94 -1.38 8.71 15.64
CA PRO A 94 -2.51 8.45 14.76
C PRO A 94 -3.12 9.75 14.22
N LEU A 95 -3.45 9.77 12.93
CA LEU A 95 -4.20 10.87 12.34
C LEU A 95 -5.63 10.84 12.89
N ALA A 96 -6.05 11.91 13.56
CA ALA A 96 -7.45 12.02 13.97
C ALA A 96 -8.30 12.42 12.76
N ILE A 97 -9.15 11.50 12.34
CA ILE A 97 -10.16 11.72 11.31
C ILE A 97 -11.27 12.61 11.91
N PRO A 98 -11.76 13.65 11.21
CA PRO A 98 -12.84 14.49 11.71
C PRO A 98 -14.20 13.79 11.65
N ARG A 99 -15.10 14.15 12.57
CA ARG A 99 -16.53 13.86 12.43
C ARG A 99 -17.12 14.79 11.37
N VAL A 100 -18.00 14.30 10.49
CA VAL A 100 -18.71 15.16 9.55
C VAL A 100 -19.59 16.18 10.28
N ALA A 101 -19.66 17.40 9.76
CA ALA A 101 -20.39 18.52 10.36
C ALA A 101 -21.89 18.56 10.01
N GLY A 102 -22.33 17.71 9.09
CA GLY A 102 -23.68 17.66 8.57
C GLY A 102 -23.93 16.39 7.75
N PRO A 103 -25.10 16.28 7.09
CA PRO A 103 -25.41 15.14 6.26
C PRO A 103 -24.51 15.08 5.02
N VAL A 104 -24.14 13.85 4.63
CA VAL A 104 -23.45 13.55 3.37
C VAL A 104 -24.47 12.96 2.40
N THR A 105 -24.66 13.57 1.24
CA THR A 105 -25.47 13.00 0.15
C THR A 105 -24.57 12.16 -0.70
N LEU A 106 -24.88 10.88 -0.87
CA LEU A 106 -24.03 10.00 -1.66
C LEU A 106 -24.26 10.23 -3.16
N ASP A 107 -23.58 11.21 -3.75
CA ASP A 107 -23.68 11.57 -5.17
C ASP A 107 -22.33 11.50 -5.92
N GLY A 108 -21.25 11.30 -5.19
CA GLY A 108 -19.91 11.14 -5.71
C GLY A 108 -19.12 12.44 -5.80
N MET A 109 -19.70 13.61 -5.51
CA MET A 109 -19.05 14.92 -5.73
C MET A 109 -18.40 15.50 -4.48
N SER A 110 -18.81 15.09 -3.26
CA SER A 110 -18.26 15.59 -1.99
C SER A 110 -18.24 17.12 -1.89
N THR A 111 -19.29 17.78 -2.39
CA THR A 111 -19.39 19.25 -2.49
C THR A 111 -20.14 19.90 -1.33
N GLU A 112 -20.72 19.09 -0.45
CA GLU A 112 -21.51 19.54 0.68
C GLU A 112 -20.64 20.11 1.79
N THR A 113 -21.25 21.01 2.57
CA THR A 113 -20.58 21.66 3.70
C THR A 113 -20.11 20.68 4.78
N ALA A 114 -20.62 19.43 4.78
CA ALA A 114 -20.13 18.36 5.64
C ALA A 114 -18.64 18.06 5.44
N TRP A 115 -18.12 18.31 4.23
CA TRP A 115 -16.73 18.09 3.83
C TRP A 115 -15.81 19.30 4.09
N ASP A 116 -16.35 20.50 4.37
CA ASP A 116 -15.57 21.74 4.51
C ASP A 116 -14.53 21.68 5.63
N SER A 117 -14.80 20.92 6.69
CA SER A 117 -13.88 20.74 7.82
C SER A 117 -12.88 19.59 7.63
N VAL A 118 -12.95 18.86 6.51
CA VAL A 118 -12.14 17.68 6.23
C VAL A 118 -10.93 18.09 5.42
N THR A 119 -9.75 18.06 6.04
CA THR A 119 -8.49 18.33 5.35
C THR A 119 -8.19 17.24 4.32
N PRO A 120 -8.01 17.58 3.02
CA PRO A 120 -7.66 16.59 2.01
C PRO A 120 -6.28 15.97 2.25
N TRP A 121 -6.19 14.65 2.10
CA TRP A 121 -4.93 13.92 2.02
C TRP A 121 -4.44 13.91 0.57
N ILE A 122 -3.29 14.54 0.34
CA ILE A 122 -2.59 14.56 -0.95
C ILE A 122 -1.62 13.37 -1.05
N PRO A 123 -1.77 12.47 -2.04
CA PRO A 123 -0.87 11.34 -2.21
C PRO A 123 0.45 11.71 -2.89
N VAL A 124 1.40 10.79 -2.78
CA VAL A 124 2.61 10.70 -3.61
C VAL A 124 2.51 9.47 -4.50
N GLN A 125 3.26 9.46 -5.60
CA GLN A 125 3.41 8.28 -6.45
C GLN A 125 4.14 7.18 -5.67
N TYR A 126 3.67 5.96 -5.81
CA TYR A 126 4.42 4.75 -5.54
C TYR A 126 5.05 4.20 -6.83
N GLU A 127 4.28 4.18 -7.92
CA GLU A 127 4.73 3.86 -9.27
C GLU A 127 4.33 4.97 -10.24
N PRO A 128 5.13 5.26 -11.29
CA PRO A 128 6.43 4.67 -11.59
C PRO A 128 7.58 5.31 -10.79
N ASN A 129 7.40 6.53 -10.27
CA ASN A 129 8.45 7.29 -9.61
C ASN A 129 8.15 7.43 -8.11
N ASN A 130 8.52 6.43 -7.32
CA ASN A 130 8.23 6.40 -5.88
C ASN A 130 8.66 7.70 -5.16
N GLY A 131 7.74 8.27 -4.39
CA GLY A 131 7.91 9.49 -3.60
C GLY A 131 7.74 10.80 -4.38
N MET A 132 7.54 10.75 -5.71
CA MET A 132 7.27 11.96 -6.49
C MET A 132 5.83 12.45 -6.30
N PRO A 133 5.52 13.73 -6.51
CA PRO A 133 4.13 14.21 -6.52
C PRO A 133 3.31 13.47 -7.58
N ALA A 134 2.04 13.14 -7.28
CA ALA A 134 1.12 12.56 -8.26
C ALA A 134 1.05 13.44 -9.53
N THR A 135 1.03 12.83 -10.72
CA THR A 135 0.97 13.58 -11.99
C THR A 135 -0.44 14.08 -12.30
N GLU A 136 -1.45 13.48 -11.70
CA GLU A 136 -2.84 13.96 -11.71
C GLU A 136 -3.23 14.38 -10.31
N ARG A 137 -3.78 15.59 -10.17
CA ARG A 137 -4.18 16.12 -8.86
C ARG A 137 -5.21 15.17 -8.24
N THR A 138 -4.90 14.72 -7.04
CA THR A 138 -5.70 13.74 -6.33
C THR A 138 -5.86 14.18 -4.89
N GLU A 139 -7.09 14.12 -4.39
CA GLU A 139 -7.42 14.43 -3.02
C GLU A 139 -8.25 13.28 -2.46
N PHE A 140 -7.82 12.75 -1.32
CA PHE A 140 -8.64 11.84 -0.53
C PHE A 140 -9.22 12.57 0.67
N LEU A 141 -10.49 12.34 0.96
CA LEU A 141 -11.14 12.83 2.17
C LEU A 141 -11.63 11.64 2.97
N VAL A 142 -11.49 11.71 4.29
CA VAL A 142 -11.94 10.68 5.20
C VAL A 142 -12.62 11.37 6.38
N ALA A 143 -13.81 10.90 6.73
CA ALA A 143 -14.58 11.41 7.84
C ALA A 143 -15.44 10.30 8.43
N TYR A 144 -16.10 10.55 9.56
CA TYR A 144 -17.03 9.58 10.15
C TYR A 144 -18.21 10.28 10.83
N ASP A 145 -19.26 9.51 11.12
CA ASP A 145 -20.28 9.85 12.10
C ASP A 145 -20.62 8.64 12.98
N ASP A 146 -21.78 8.64 13.61
CA ASP A 146 -22.17 7.56 14.51
C ASP A 146 -22.55 6.27 13.76
N GLU A 147 -22.79 6.36 12.45
CA GLU A 147 -23.30 5.26 11.62
C GLU A 147 -22.27 4.78 10.58
N TYR A 148 -21.47 5.68 10.01
CA TYR A 148 -20.62 5.40 8.85
C TYR A 148 -19.20 5.94 9.00
N VAL A 149 -18.26 5.23 8.37
CA VAL A 149 -17.00 5.79 7.89
C VAL A 149 -17.21 6.23 6.45
N TYR A 150 -16.87 7.49 6.16
CA TYR A 150 -16.97 8.08 4.84
C TYR A 150 -15.60 8.23 4.20
N LEU A 151 -15.50 7.89 2.92
CA LEU A 151 -14.30 8.14 2.12
C LEU A 151 -14.72 8.83 0.82
N ALA A 152 -13.98 9.84 0.41
CA ALA A 152 -14.18 10.47 -0.89
C ALA A 152 -12.87 10.57 -1.66
N LEU A 153 -12.98 10.43 -2.98
CA LEU A 153 -11.92 10.67 -3.94
C LEU A 153 -12.33 11.85 -4.82
N ARG A 154 -11.47 12.87 -4.90
CA ARG A 154 -11.51 13.87 -5.96
C ARG A 154 -10.33 13.63 -6.89
N ALA A 155 -10.59 12.92 -7.99
CA ALA A 155 -9.61 12.51 -8.95
C ALA A 155 -9.67 13.44 -10.18
N PHE A 156 -9.08 14.62 -10.02
CA PHE A 156 -8.90 15.55 -11.14
C PHE A 156 -8.02 14.89 -12.21
N ASP A 157 -8.33 15.18 -13.46
CA ASP A 157 -7.66 14.57 -14.59
C ASP A 157 -7.47 15.57 -15.73
N SER A 158 -6.24 15.73 -16.20
CA SER A 158 -5.92 16.58 -17.35
C SER A 158 -6.47 16.07 -18.68
N ASP A 159 -6.88 14.79 -18.74
CA ASP A 159 -7.48 14.12 -19.89
C ASP A 159 -8.66 13.23 -19.44
N PRO A 160 -9.82 13.83 -19.08
CA PRO A 160 -11.00 13.09 -18.62
C PRO A 160 -11.55 12.09 -19.66
N ASP A 161 -11.43 12.42 -20.95
CA ASP A 161 -11.82 11.52 -22.05
C ASP A 161 -10.94 10.25 -22.11
N GLY A 162 -9.74 10.31 -21.52
CA GLY A 162 -8.79 9.20 -21.41
C GLY A 162 -9.01 8.27 -20.21
N LEU A 163 -10.01 8.54 -19.35
CA LEU A 163 -10.34 7.69 -18.20
C LEU A 163 -10.73 6.27 -18.64
N ARG A 164 -10.18 5.25 -17.99
CA ARG A 164 -10.51 3.85 -18.29
C ARG A 164 -11.51 3.31 -17.30
N ALA A 165 -12.73 3.03 -17.78
CA ALA A 165 -13.77 2.33 -17.05
C ALA A 165 -14.36 1.22 -17.94
N ASN A 166 -13.52 0.24 -18.25
CA ASN A 166 -13.84 -0.93 -19.07
C ASN A 166 -14.79 -1.92 -18.37
N THR A 167 -14.78 -1.94 -17.03
CA THR A 167 -15.52 -2.94 -16.24
C THR A 167 -16.78 -2.35 -15.60
N LEU A 168 -17.92 -2.99 -15.85
CA LEU A 168 -19.24 -2.66 -15.27
C LEU A 168 -19.75 -3.74 -14.31
N TYR A 169 -18.98 -4.81 -14.09
CA TYR A 169 -19.35 -5.95 -13.26
C TYR A 169 -18.68 -5.87 -11.89
N ARG A 170 -19.43 -6.18 -10.84
CA ARG A 170 -18.91 -6.34 -9.48
C ARG A 170 -17.73 -7.32 -9.46
N ASP A 171 -16.77 -7.06 -8.57
CA ASP A 171 -15.63 -7.92 -8.26
C ASP A 171 -14.60 -8.14 -9.40
N ARG A 172 -14.67 -7.35 -10.48
CA ARG A 172 -13.74 -7.43 -11.62
C ARG A 172 -13.04 -6.10 -11.88
N LEU A 173 -11.77 -6.18 -12.26
CA LEU A 173 -10.97 -5.05 -12.77
C LEU A 173 -10.25 -5.52 -14.04
N SER A 174 -10.17 -4.64 -15.03
CA SER A 174 -9.63 -4.93 -16.37
C SER A 174 -8.92 -3.69 -16.92
N GLY A 175 -7.81 -3.31 -16.28
CA GLY A 175 -7.03 -2.13 -16.67
C GLY A 175 -7.79 -0.82 -16.47
N ASP A 176 -8.70 -0.79 -15.51
CA ASP A 176 -9.52 0.37 -15.12
C ASP A 176 -8.72 1.34 -14.23
N ASP A 177 -9.03 2.62 -14.38
CA ASP A 177 -8.83 3.60 -13.31
C ASP A 177 -9.65 3.15 -12.09
N HIS A 178 -9.05 3.24 -10.90
CA HIS A 178 -9.71 2.78 -9.69
C HIS A 178 -9.24 3.50 -8.44
N PHE A 179 -10.09 3.46 -7.42
CA PHE A 179 -9.83 3.91 -6.06
C PHE A 179 -9.83 2.70 -5.14
N GLU A 180 -8.72 2.46 -4.46
CA GLU A 180 -8.53 1.39 -3.49
C GLU A 180 -8.38 1.95 -2.08
N ILE A 181 -9.10 1.31 -1.15
CA ILE A 181 -9.12 1.62 0.27
C ILE A 181 -8.74 0.34 1.00
N LEU A 182 -7.63 0.37 1.71
CA LEU A 182 -7.23 -0.68 2.62
C LEU A 182 -7.47 -0.20 4.06
N LEU A 183 -8.25 -0.96 4.83
CA LEU A 183 -8.64 -0.61 6.19
C LEU A 183 -8.32 -1.76 7.14
N ASP A 184 -7.30 -1.59 7.96
CA ASP A 184 -7.01 -2.46 9.11
C ASP A 184 -7.84 -1.97 10.30
N THR A 185 -8.99 -2.60 10.52
CA THR A 185 -9.94 -2.21 11.56
C THR A 185 -9.52 -2.61 12.98
N PHE A 186 -8.50 -3.45 13.12
CA PHE A 186 -7.98 -3.91 14.40
C PHE A 186 -6.66 -3.23 14.79
N ASN A 187 -6.02 -2.56 13.83
CA ASN A 187 -4.69 -1.96 13.96
C ASN A 187 -3.68 -3.00 14.50
N ASP A 188 -3.69 -4.18 13.88
CA ASP A 188 -2.84 -5.32 14.22
C ASP A 188 -1.73 -5.57 13.19
N ASP A 189 -1.71 -4.81 12.09
CA ASP A 189 -0.77 -4.96 10.97
C ASP A 189 -0.81 -6.36 10.32
N GLU A 190 -1.85 -7.15 10.57
CA GLU A 190 -1.98 -8.54 10.09
C GLU A 190 -3.24 -8.76 9.24
N THR A 191 -4.31 -8.03 9.54
CA THR A 191 -5.62 -8.17 8.88
C THR A 191 -6.13 -6.84 8.35
N ALA A 192 -6.85 -6.88 7.23
CA ALA A 192 -7.45 -5.68 6.66
C ALA A 192 -8.65 -6.00 5.76
N LEU A 193 -9.45 -4.99 5.48
CA LEU A 193 -10.50 -5.00 4.47
C LEU A 193 -10.07 -4.15 3.28
N LEU A 194 -10.21 -4.69 2.08
CA LEU A 194 -9.99 -3.98 0.83
C LEU A 194 -11.35 -3.60 0.25
N PHE A 195 -11.52 -2.33 -0.10
CA PHE A 195 -12.63 -1.83 -0.90
C PHE A 195 -12.09 -1.19 -2.16
N THR A 196 -12.74 -1.45 -3.29
CA THR A 196 -12.33 -0.89 -4.58
C THR A 196 -13.53 -0.42 -5.38
N THR A 197 -13.43 0.76 -5.97
CA THR A 197 -14.38 1.27 -6.96
C THR A 197 -13.67 1.84 -8.18
N THR A 198 -14.41 2.02 -9.28
CA THR A 198 -13.93 2.59 -10.55
C THR A 198 -14.80 3.79 -10.91
N PRO A 199 -14.44 4.60 -11.93
CA PRO A 199 -15.31 5.68 -12.41
C PRO A 199 -16.73 5.21 -12.78
N ALA A 200 -16.90 3.94 -13.19
CA ALA A 200 -18.19 3.33 -13.48
C ALA A 200 -18.98 2.89 -12.23
N GLY A 201 -18.48 3.14 -11.02
CA GLY A 201 -19.19 2.86 -9.77
C GLY A 201 -19.30 1.39 -9.42
N ILE A 202 -18.43 0.53 -9.97
CA ILE A 202 -18.42 -0.86 -9.54
C ILE A 202 -17.97 -0.97 -8.08
N ARG A 203 -18.35 -2.07 -7.44
CA ARG A 203 -17.90 -2.42 -6.11
C ARG A 203 -17.08 -3.70 -6.18
N LYS A 204 -15.99 -3.73 -5.45
CA LYS A 204 -15.23 -4.93 -5.15
C LYS A 204 -14.75 -4.84 -3.72
N ASP A 205 -14.88 -5.92 -2.97
CA ASP A 205 -14.37 -6.04 -1.62
C ASP A 205 -13.60 -7.35 -1.42
N ALA A 206 -12.67 -7.35 -0.47
CA ALA A 206 -11.94 -8.54 -0.07
C ALA A 206 -11.50 -8.42 1.39
N ALA A 207 -11.28 -9.56 2.04
CA ALA A 207 -10.59 -9.60 3.32
C ALA A 207 -9.13 -10.03 3.11
N ILE A 208 -8.22 -9.34 3.77
CA ILE A 208 -6.78 -9.64 3.82
C ILE A 208 -6.47 -10.23 5.19
N SER A 209 -5.59 -11.22 5.20
CA SER A 209 -5.12 -11.93 6.40
C SER A 209 -3.63 -12.21 6.32
N ASN A 210 -3.04 -12.64 7.43
CA ASN A 210 -1.68 -13.16 7.48
C ASN A 210 -0.62 -12.18 6.95
N ASP A 211 -0.77 -10.87 7.21
CA ASP A 211 0.18 -9.82 6.78
C ASP A 211 0.43 -9.87 5.25
N ALA A 212 -0.63 -10.18 4.48
CA ALA A 212 -0.58 -10.41 3.04
C ALA A 212 0.56 -11.37 2.60
N SER A 213 0.98 -12.27 3.49
CA SER A 213 2.14 -13.14 3.28
C SER A 213 1.72 -14.49 2.70
N GLY A 214 2.59 -15.06 1.85
CA GLY A 214 2.41 -16.41 1.31
C GLY A 214 1.97 -16.54 -0.15
N GLY A 215 2.11 -15.50 -0.98
CA GLY A 215 1.87 -15.58 -2.44
C GLY A 215 1.47 -14.24 -3.07
N GLY A 216 1.16 -14.19 -4.36
CA GLY A 216 0.58 -13.00 -5.00
C GLY A 216 -0.96 -12.99 -4.87
N ILE A 217 -1.63 -11.89 -5.26
CA ILE A 217 -3.11 -11.77 -5.24
C ILE A 217 -3.83 -12.95 -5.94
N SER A 218 -3.20 -13.55 -6.95
CA SER A 218 -3.74 -14.69 -7.71
C SER A 218 -3.40 -16.07 -7.14
N SER A 219 -2.52 -16.15 -6.14
CA SER A 219 -1.91 -17.42 -5.69
C SER A 219 -1.66 -17.51 -4.18
N GLY A 220 -1.96 -16.46 -3.42
CA GLY A 220 -1.86 -16.43 -1.97
C GLY A 220 -3.24 -16.63 -1.33
N GLY A 221 -3.34 -17.57 -0.40
CA GLY A 221 -4.56 -17.79 0.40
C GLY A 221 -4.84 -16.69 1.43
N TRP A 222 -4.04 -15.61 1.44
CA TRP A 222 -4.17 -14.49 2.35
C TRP A 222 -5.26 -13.49 1.94
N ILE A 223 -5.66 -13.47 0.66
CA ILE A 223 -6.79 -12.69 0.17
C ILE A 223 -8.02 -13.57 0.00
N ASN A 224 -9.10 -13.21 0.67
CA ASN A 224 -10.43 -13.78 0.46
C ASN A 224 -11.26 -12.83 -0.39
N GLY A 225 -11.31 -13.07 -1.70
CA GLY A 225 -12.13 -12.32 -2.65
C GLY A 225 -13.61 -12.68 -2.66
N ASP A 226 -14.03 -13.72 -1.93
CA ASP A 226 -15.44 -14.06 -1.72
C ASP A 226 -16.04 -13.30 -0.53
N PHE A 227 -15.21 -12.56 0.22
CA PHE A 227 -15.67 -11.68 1.28
C PHE A 227 -16.59 -10.60 0.71
N ASN A 228 -17.74 -10.39 1.35
CA ASN A 228 -18.72 -9.41 0.91
C ASN A 228 -19.36 -8.76 2.12
N THR A 229 -19.29 -7.42 2.20
CA THR A 229 -19.88 -6.65 3.28
C THR A 229 -20.79 -5.55 2.74
N TYR A 230 -21.53 -4.90 3.63
CA TYR A 230 -22.39 -3.77 3.26
C TYR A 230 -21.55 -2.50 3.15
N TRP A 231 -21.64 -1.82 2.02
CA TRP A 231 -21.12 -0.49 1.77
C TRP A 231 -21.73 0.05 0.47
N ASP A 232 -21.86 1.37 0.39
CA ASP A 232 -22.39 2.04 -0.79
C ASP A 232 -21.33 2.94 -1.40
N VAL A 233 -21.43 3.14 -2.71
CA VAL A 233 -20.60 4.06 -3.48
C VAL A 233 -21.46 4.81 -4.49
N ALA A 234 -21.16 6.08 -4.68
CA ALA A 234 -21.61 6.87 -5.83
C ALA A 234 -20.37 7.44 -6.53
N THR A 235 -20.44 7.54 -7.85
CA THR A 235 -19.38 8.13 -8.67
C THR A 235 -19.97 9.14 -9.64
N THR A 236 -19.21 10.20 -9.89
CA THR A 236 -19.54 11.20 -10.90
C THR A 236 -18.32 11.43 -11.78
N ILE A 237 -18.54 11.58 -13.08
CA ILE A 237 -17.52 11.96 -14.06
C ILE A 237 -17.96 13.28 -14.65
N ASP A 238 -17.05 14.24 -14.71
CA ASP A 238 -17.29 15.56 -15.28
C ASP A 238 -16.04 16.04 -16.05
N PRO A 239 -16.04 17.25 -16.64
CA PRO A 239 -14.89 17.77 -17.38
C PRO A 239 -13.62 18.03 -16.56
N GLU A 240 -13.66 18.00 -15.23
CA GLU A 240 -12.49 18.16 -14.35
C GLU A 240 -11.86 16.81 -13.99
N GLY A 241 -12.60 15.69 -14.10
CA GLY A 241 -12.09 14.35 -13.84
C GLY A 241 -13.19 13.37 -13.40
N TRP A 242 -12.87 12.53 -12.42
CA TRP A 242 -13.86 11.65 -11.80
C TRP A 242 -13.78 11.72 -10.28
N PHE A 243 -14.92 11.45 -9.66
CA PHE A 243 -15.12 11.63 -8.24
C PHE A 243 -15.88 10.42 -7.71
N ALA A 244 -15.62 10.08 -6.45
CA ALA A 244 -16.29 8.99 -5.77
C ALA A 244 -16.55 9.34 -4.32
N GLU A 245 -17.70 8.90 -3.81
CA GLU A 245 -18.02 8.92 -2.39
C GLU A 245 -18.44 7.52 -1.97
N ILE A 246 -17.89 7.10 -0.84
CA ILE A 246 -18.08 5.79 -0.24
C ILE A 246 -18.56 5.99 1.18
N ARG A 247 -19.54 5.18 1.61
CA ARG A 247 -19.89 5.02 3.02
C ARG A 247 -19.86 3.56 3.41
N VAL A 248 -19.18 3.29 4.51
CA VAL A 248 -19.07 1.95 5.11
C VAL A 248 -19.75 2.00 6.48
N PRO A 249 -20.84 1.26 6.72
CA PRO A 249 -21.49 1.23 8.02
C PRO A 249 -20.51 0.72 9.08
N ILE A 250 -20.38 1.45 10.19
CA ILE A 250 -19.54 1.04 11.32
C ILE A 250 -20.01 -0.31 11.87
N SER A 251 -21.32 -0.58 11.84
CA SER A 251 -21.90 -1.88 12.22
C SER A 251 -21.44 -3.06 11.36
N SER A 252 -20.98 -2.79 10.14
CA SER A 252 -20.45 -3.79 9.21
C SER A 252 -18.96 -4.05 9.42
N LEU A 253 -18.30 -3.22 10.23
CA LEU A 253 -16.89 -3.34 10.58
C LEU A 253 -16.77 -4.00 11.96
N ARG A 254 -15.86 -4.97 12.07
CA ARG A 254 -15.39 -5.44 13.38
C ARG A 254 -14.16 -4.62 13.73
N PHE A 255 -14.13 -4.04 14.92
CA PHE A 255 -13.02 -3.18 15.36
C PHE A 255 -12.76 -3.34 16.85
N GLN A 256 -11.58 -2.90 17.30
CA GLN A 256 -11.21 -2.86 18.70
C GLN A 256 -11.42 -1.47 19.28
N ASN A 257 -12.18 -1.40 20.37
CA ASN A 257 -12.22 -0.24 21.24
C ASN A 257 -11.27 -0.48 22.42
N LYS A 258 -10.23 0.34 22.53
CA LYS A 258 -9.25 0.33 23.62
C LYS A 258 -9.39 1.64 24.39
N ASP A 259 -9.83 1.55 25.64
CA ASP A 259 -9.98 2.70 26.55
C ASP A 259 -10.83 3.86 25.99
N GLY A 260 -11.88 3.54 25.22
CA GLY A 260 -12.76 4.54 24.61
C GLY A 260 -12.25 5.10 23.28
N ALA A 261 -11.10 4.63 22.79
CA ALA A 261 -10.53 4.99 21.49
C ALA A 261 -10.58 3.82 20.51
N VAL A 262 -10.87 4.14 19.24
CA VAL A 262 -10.75 3.20 18.12
C VAL A 262 -9.64 3.72 17.22
N VAL A 263 -8.64 2.88 16.98
CA VAL A 263 -7.52 3.17 16.10
C VAL A 263 -7.54 2.13 14.99
N MET A 264 -7.41 2.58 13.75
CA MET A 264 -7.39 1.74 12.55
C MET A 264 -6.18 2.12 11.70
N GLY A 265 -5.63 1.13 10.98
CA GLY A 265 -4.70 1.38 9.89
C GLY A 265 -5.47 1.70 8.60
N ILE A 266 -4.97 2.65 7.80
CA ILE A 266 -5.59 3.02 6.53
C ILE A 266 -4.54 3.29 5.46
N ALA A 267 -4.79 2.79 4.24
CA ALA A 267 -4.06 3.16 3.04
C ALA A 267 -5.04 3.46 1.90
N LEU A 268 -4.78 4.53 1.16
CA LEU A 268 -5.63 5.02 0.07
C LEU A 268 -4.79 5.12 -1.20
N GLN A 269 -5.33 4.63 -2.31
CA GLN A 269 -4.61 4.60 -3.59
C GLN A 269 -5.56 4.93 -4.75
N ARG A 270 -5.11 5.81 -5.65
CA ARG A 270 -5.73 6.02 -6.96
C ARG A 270 -4.83 5.37 -8.01
N LYS A 271 -5.39 4.54 -8.90
CA LYS A 271 -4.70 4.11 -10.12
C LYS A 271 -5.12 4.99 -11.28
N VAL A 272 -4.14 5.57 -11.97
CA VAL A 272 -4.32 6.21 -13.28
C VAL A 272 -3.88 5.23 -14.35
N ALA A 273 -4.82 4.46 -14.90
CA ALA A 273 -4.50 3.26 -15.66
C ALA A 273 -3.76 3.56 -16.97
N ARG A 274 -4.08 4.69 -17.64
CA ARG A 274 -3.41 5.10 -18.88
C ARG A 274 -1.95 5.50 -18.69
N LYS A 275 -1.57 5.92 -17.47
CA LYS A 275 -0.20 6.32 -17.12
C LYS A 275 0.58 5.23 -16.39
N THR A 276 -0.08 4.12 -16.03
CA THR A 276 0.49 3.08 -15.16
C THR A 276 0.96 3.64 -13.82
N GLU A 277 0.31 4.69 -13.33
CA GLU A 277 0.68 5.40 -12.10
C GLU A 277 -0.24 5.00 -10.95
N ARG A 278 0.31 4.83 -9.74
CA ARG A 278 -0.44 4.66 -8.48
C ARG A 278 0.35 5.20 -7.30
#